data_AF-A0A7D9HU54-F1
#
_entry.id   AF-A0A7D9HU54-F1
#
_cell.length_a   1.000
_cell.length_b   1.000
_cell.length_c   1.000
_cell.angle_alpha   90.00
_cell.angle_beta   90.00
_cell.angle_gamma   90.00
#
_symmetry.space_group_name_H-M   'P 1'
#
loop_
_entity.id
_entity.type
_entity.pdbx_description
1 polymer ?
#
loop_
_entity_poly.entity_id
_entity_poly.type
_entity_poly.pdbx_seq_one_letter_code
_entity_poly.pdbx_strand_id
1 'polypeptide(L)'
;MPQRLWKRCMEFKMKTETGKFETYYIDKKTGTAHKGACSEQFQTFLNEGTLLVKNNESLNNLPPVPGLLSYREDNKILYVNKGNIWDAIGSKKEIQNLEKNINVEFQNLKDRLKKIEGRFNEITRKSCKAILAANTFAISGIYSIRPAAGKLFQVYCDMETHGGGWTLVYSYTFTNYNSFTSGSNAVTPRPNWPAWRANVPISTTPPLSESSLGAVDWNLWKNIGKVLMVKSNINDWIVCQPNGGSLVTKTRASMSCQNIKNVATACSGVAPKIIYWSYYGPVLSGPSAFYYFDGNTDTNYPTHDPCGKK
;
A
#
# COMPACT_ATOMS: atom_id res chain seq x y z
N MET A 1 -18.38 -44.99 -29.63
CA MET A 1 -17.91 -43.79 -30.34
C MET A 1 -19.07 -42.80 -30.45
N PRO A 2 -18.89 -41.50 -30.18
CA PRO A 2 -19.98 -40.53 -30.37
C PRO A 2 -20.34 -40.49 -31.85
N GLN A 3 -21.60 -40.72 -32.18
CA GLN A 3 -22.10 -40.62 -33.55
C GLN A 3 -22.37 -39.14 -33.87
N ARG A 4 -21.88 -38.65 -35.01
CA ARG A 4 -22.27 -37.31 -35.50
C ARG A 4 -23.79 -37.31 -35.73
N LEU A 5 -24.52 -36.51 -34.95
CA LEU A 5 -25.98 -36.40 -34.96
C LEU A 5 -26.52 -35.47 -36.05
N TRP A 6 -25.70 -35.03 -37.01
CA TRP A 6 -26.16 -34.22 -38.14
C TRP A 6 -26.96 -35.10 -39.11
N LYS A 7 -28.28 -35.24 -38.87
CA LYS A 7 -29.15 -36.12 -39.65
C LYS A 7 -29.78 -35.43 -40.87
N ARG A 8 -29.71 -34.10 -41.01
CA ARG A 8 -30.38 -33.32 -42.06
C ARG A 8 -29.49 -32.21 -42.69
N CYS A 9 -29.91 -31.71 -43.84
CA CYS A 9 -29.14 -30.88 -44.79
C CYS A 9 -29.15 -29.38 -44.42
N MET A 10 -28.00 -28.69 -44.54
CA MET A 10 -27.86 -27.25 -44.22
C MET A 10 -27.54 -26.46 -45.49
N GLU A 11 -28.38 -25.48 -45.84
CA GLU A 11 -28.18 -24.58 -46.98
C GLU A 11 -27.56 -23.24 -46.57
N PHE A 12 -26.78 -22.66 -47.46
CA PHE A 12 -26.22 -21.32 -47.32
C PHE A 12 -25.95 -20.71 -48.71
N LYS A 13 -25.78 -19.39 -48.77
CA LYS A 13 -25.42 -18.71 -50.02
C LYS A 13 -23.97 -18.26 -50.00
N MET A 14 -23.23 -18.58 -51.05
CA MET A 14 -21.87 -18.10 -51.25
C MET A 14 -21.83 -17.11 -52.40
N LYS A 15 -21.00 -16.07 -52.26
CA LYS A 15 -20.72 -15.13 -53.34
C LYS A 15 -19.66 -15.74 -54.25
N THR A 16 -19.98 -15.89 -55.53
CA THR A 16 -19.03 -16.36 -56.56
C THR A 16 -17.99 -15.29 -56.84
N GLU A 17 -16.91 -15.67 -57.54
CA GLU A 17 -15.88 -14.74 -58.02
C GLU A 17 -16.46 -13.62 -58.90
N THR A 18 -17.57 -13.89 -59.58
CA THR A 18 -18.34 -12.92 -60.39
C THR A 18 -19.29 -12.03 -59.58
N GLY A 19 -19.30 -12.18 -58.25
CA GLY A 19 -20.10 -11.37 -57.33
C GLY A 19 -21.56 -11.79 -57.18
N LYS A 20 -21.99 -12.87 -57.84
CA LYS A 20 -23.34 -13.43 -57.76
C LYS A 20 -23.47 -14.33 -56.53
N PHE A 21 -24.60 -14.29 -55.83
CA PHE A 21 -24.88 -15.25 -54.76
C PHE A 21 -25.48 -16.52 -55.34
N GLU A 22 -24.86 -17.66 -55.03
CA GLU A 22 -25.34 -19.00 -55.40
C GLU A 22 -25.60 -19.82 -54.13
N THR A 23 -26.59 -20.72 -54.20
CA THR A 23 -26.96 -21.59 -53.08
C THR A 23 -26.09 -22.83 -53.05
N TYR A 24 -25.62 -23.19 -51.86
CA TYR A 24 -24.86 -24.38 -51.56
C TYR A 24 -25.49 -25.11 -50.37
N TYR A 25 -25.22 -26.40 -50.25
CA TYR A 25 -25.51 -27.18 -49.06
C TYR A 25 -24.27 -27.90 -48.54
N ILE A 26 -24.25 -28.22 -47.24
CA ILE A 26 -23.20 -29.04 -46.63
C ILE A 26 -23.61 -30.51 -46.66
N ASP A 27 -22.79 -31.37 -47.25
CA ASP A 27 -23.02 -32.82 -47.22
C ASP A 27 -22.88 -33.36 -45.80
N LYS A 28 -23.93 -34.05 -45.32
CA LYS A 28 -24.02 -34.54 -43.94
C LYS A 28 -23.01 -35.63 -43.57
N LYS A 29 -22.43 -36.32 -44.56
CA LYS A 29 -21.44 -37.39 -44.36
C LYS A 29 -20.01 -36.83 -44.44
N THR A 30 -19.73 -35.99 -45.43
CA THR A 30 -18.37 -35.49 -45.69
C THR A 30 -18.10 -34.13 -45.03
N GLY A 31 -19.12 -33.32 -44.79
CA GLY A 31 -19.01 -31.94 -44.30
C GLY A 31 -18.56 -30.93 -45.36
N THR A 32 -18.54 -31.31 -46.64
CA THR A 32 -18.12 -30.44 -47.74
C THR A 32 -19.28 -29.67 -48.37
N ALA A 33 -18.99 -28.51 -48.95
CA ALA A 33 -19.97 -27.68 -49.62
C ALA A 33 -20.24 -28.14 -51.06
N HIS A 34 -21.51 -28.26 -51.44
CA HIS A 34 -21.95 -28.62 -52.79
C HIS A 34 -22.97 -27.61 -53.30
N LYS A 35 -22.90 -27.26 -54.59
CA LYS A 35 -23.82 -26.29 -55.22
C LYS A 35 -25.22 -26.92 -55.37
N GLY A 36 -26.26 -26.21 -54.94
CA GLY A 36 -27.66 -26.68 -54.99
C GLY A 36 -28.45 -26.43 -53.70
N ALA A 37 -29.76 -26.72 -53.73
CA ALA A 37 -30.66 -26.62 -52.58
C ALA A 37 -31.01 -28.02 -52.03
N CYS A 38 -31.10 -28.14 -50.70
CA CYS A 38 -31.60 -29.31 -49.98
C CYS A 38 -33.04 -29.67 -50.33
N SER A 39 -33.88 -28.68 -50.68
CA SER A 39 -35.30 -28.89 -51.06
C SER A 39 -35.48 -29.77 -52.30
N GLU A 40 -34.52 -29.74 -53.23
CA GLU A 40 -34.57 -30.55 -54.45
C GLU A 40 -34.25 -32.03 -54.22
N GLN A 41 -33.57 -32.35 -53.11
CA GLN A 41 -33.10 -33.72 -52.81
C GLN A 41 -33.93 -34.46 -51.74
N PHE A 42 -34.52 -33.75 -50.76
CA PHE A 42 -35.06 -34.40 -49.56
C PHE A 42 -36.53 -34.12 -49.24
N GLN A 43 -37.27 -33.38 -50.10
CA GLN A 43 -38.72 -33.11 -49.97
C GLN A 43 -39.23 -32.81 -48.54
N THR A 44 -38.42 -32.18 -47.69
CA THR A 44 -38.79 -31.88 -46.30
C THR A 44 -38.43 -30.44 -45.96
N PHE A 45 -39.40 -29.73 -45.37
CA PHE A 45 -39.31 -28.34 -44.95
C PHE A 45 -38.83 -28.22 -43.50
N LEU A 46 -38.24 -27.06 -43.22
CA LEU A 46 -37.63 -26.57 -41.98
C LEU A 46 -36.16 -26.98 -41.82
N ASN A 47 -35.31 -26.09 -42.33
CA ASN A 47 -33.86 -26.13 -42.17
C ASN A 47 -33.47 -26.13 -40.68
N GLU A 48 -32.70 -27.13 -40.27
CA GLU A 48 -31.85 -27.05 -39.08
C GLU A 48 -30.62 -26.20 -39.47
N GLY A 49 -30.72 -24.89 -39.25
CA GLY A 49 -29.70 -23.89 -39.56
C GLY A 49 -30.13 -22.48 -39.15
N THR A 50 -29.27 -21.49 -39.37
CA THR A 50 -29.61 -20.07 -39.12
C THR A 50 -30.33 -19.49 -40.34
N LEU A 51 -31.56 -19.01 -40.16
CA LEU A 51 -32.34 -18.39 -41.24
C LEU A 51 -31.89 -16.96 -41.50
N LEU A 52 -31.62 -16.61 -42.76
CA LEU A 52 -31.29 -15.24 -43.16
C LEU A 52 -32.57 -14.46 -43.47
N VAL A 53 -32.82 -13.35 -42.78
CA VAL A 53 -33.98 -12.48 -43.03
C VAL A 53 -33.56 -11.03 -43.25
N LYS A 54 -34.28 -10.31 -44.12
CA LYS A 54 -33.93 -8.95 -44.52
C LYS A 54 -34.17 -7.91 -43.42
N ASN A 55 -35.27 -8.05 -42.68
CA ASN A 55 -35.78 -7.05 -41.74
C ASN A 55 -36.62 -7.68 -40.63
N ASN A 56 -37.14 -6.85 -39.72
CA ASN A 56 -37.95 -7.28 -38.57
C ASN A 56 -39.30 -7.92 -38.95
N GLU A 57 -39.94 -7.43 -40.01
CA GLU A 57 -41.21 -7.99 -40.49
C GLU A 57 -41.03 -9.43 -40.98
N SER A 58 -39.96 -9.67 -41.75
CA SER A 58 -39.59 -11.01 -42.22
C SER A 58 -39.24 -11.95 -41.06
N LEU A 59 -38.66 -11.44 -39.97
CA LEU A 59 -38.37 -12.21 -38.75
C LEU A 59 -39.67 -12.63 -38.02
N ASN A 60 -40.65 -11.74 -37.93
CA ASN A 60 -41.94 -12.01 -37.26
C ASN A 60 -42.84 -12.96 -38.05
N ASN A 61 -42.65 -13.05 -39.37
CA ASN A 61 -43.38 -13.97 -40.24
C ASN A 61 -42.85 -15.42 -40.16
N LEU A 62 -41.73 -15.65 -39.47
CA LEU A 62 -41.19 -17.00 -39.26
C LEU A 62 -42.02 -17.78 -38.24
N PRO A 63 -42.10 -19.12 -38.37
CA PRO A 63 -42.86 -19.94 -37.45
C PRO A 63 -42.29 -19.88 -36.01
N PRO A 64 -43.16 -19.94 -34.99
CA PRO A 64 -42.81 -19.84 -33.58
C PRO A 64 -42.16 -21.14 -33.03
N VAL A 65 -40.95 -21.46 -33.51
CA VAL A 65 -40.23 -22.68 -33.12
C VAL A 65 -39.14 -22.35 -32.08
N PRO A 66 -39.27 -22.80 -30.82
CA PRO A 66 -38.22 -22.60 -29.82
C PRO A 66 -36.86 -23.15 -30.26
N GLY A 67 -35.80 -22.36 -30.05
CA GLY A 67 -34.43 -22.70 -30.43
C GLY A 67 -34.07 -22.38 -31.88
N LEU A 68 -35.02 -21.95 -32.71
CA LEU A 68 -34.75 -21.51 -34.07
C LEU A 68 -33.85 -20.27 -34.09
N LEU A 69 -32.82 -20.29 -34.93
CA LEU A 69 -31.87 -19.18 -35.07
C LEU A 69 -32.15 -18.40 -36.35
N SER A 70 -32.06 -17.07 -36.29
CA SER A 70 -32.17 -16.22 -37.46
C SER A 70 -31.22 -15.03 -37.41
N TYR A 71 -30.54 -14.75 -38.53
CA TYR A 71 -29.68 -13.59 -38.69
C TYR A 71 -30.40 -12.52 -39.50
N ARG A 72 -30.44 -11.29 -38.98
CA ARG A 72 -31.04 -10.12 -39.65
C ARG A 72 -30.00 -9.33 -40.45
N GLU A 73 -30.25 -9.15 -41.74
CA GLU A 73 -29.32 -8.45 -42.63
C GLU A 73 -29.24 -6.95 -42.39
N ASP A 74 -30.32 -6.31 -41.95
CA ASP A 74 -30.39 -4.87 -41.71
C ASP A 74 -29.58 -4.41 -40.50
N ASN A 75 -29.58 -5.20 -39.42
CA ASN A 75 -28.88 -4.85 -38.18
C ASN A 75 -27.70 -5.74 -37.81
N LYS A 76 -27.45 -6.80 -38.60
CA LYS A 76 -26.33 -7.74 -38.43
C LYS A 76 -26.35 -8.50 -37.10
N ILE A 77 -27.52 -8.70 -36.49
CA ILE A 77 -27.70 -9.40 -35.20
C ILE A 77 -28.24 -10.82 -35.41
N LEU A 78 -27.75 -11.76 -34.61
CA LEU A 78 -28.27 -13.13 -34.50
C LEU A 78 -29.36 -13.20 -33.42
N TYR A 79 -30.49 -13.80 -33.75
CA TYR A 79 -31.65 -13.97 -32.89
C TYR A 79 -31.93 -15.44 -32.62
N VAL A 80 -32.45 -15.73 -31.43
CA VAL A 80 -33.00 -17.03 -31.05
C VAL A 80 -34.48 -16.89 -30.74
N ASN A 81 -35.29 -17.80 -31.27
CA ASN A 81 -36.71 -17.86 -30.99
C ASN A 81 -36.95 -18.62 -29.67
N LYS A 82 -37.77 -18.07 -28.79
CA LYS A 82 -38.20 -18.66 -27.52
C LYS A 82 -39.67 -19.08 -27.54
N GLY A 83 -40.12 -19.68 -28.64
CA GLY A 83 -41.52 -19.98 -28.91
C GLY A 83 -42.20 -18.81 -29.59
N ASN A 84 -42.58 -17.78 -28.83
CA ASN A 84 -43.39 -16.66 -29.36
C ASN A 84 -42.62 -15.33 -29.45
N ILE A 85 -41.34 -15.31 -29.04
CA ILE A 85 -40.51 -14.10 -28.92
C ILE A 85 -39.14 -14.37 -29.52
N TRP A 86 -38.61 -13.41 -30.28
CA TRP A 86 -37.25 -13.44 -30.80
C TRP A 86 -36.33 -12.57 -29.93
N ASP A 87 -35.32 -13.20 -29.33
CA ASP A 87 -34.32 -12.50 -28.52
C ASP A 87 -32.99 -12.40 -29.25
N ALA A 88 -32.41 -11.20 -29.26
CA ALA A 88 -31.07 -10.97 -29.79
C ALA A 88 -30.02 -11.65 -28.90
N ILE A 89 -29.21 -12.54 -29.47
CA ILE A 89 -28.07 -13.12 -28.76
C ILE A 89 -26.97 -12.06 -28.65
N GLY A 90 -26.47 -11.84 -27.44
CA GLY A 90 -25.43 -10.85 -27.19
C GLY A 90 -25.92 -9.41 -27.30
N SER A 91 -27.17 -9.14 -26.87
CA SER A 91 -27.72 -7.80 -26.92
C SER A 91 -26.82 -6.80 -26.16
N LYS A 92 -26.40 -5.74 -26.86
CA LYS A 92 -25.55 -4.68 -26.27
C LYS A 92 -26.16 -4.10 -24.99
N LYS A 93 -27.50 -4.09 -24.91
CA LYS A 93 -28.27 -3.56 -23.78
C LYS A 93 -28.11 -4.39 -22.50
N GLU A 94 -28.12 -5.72 -22.60
CA GLU A 94 -27.89 -6.60 -21.44
C GLU A 94 -26.46 -6.47 -20.92
N ILE A 95 -25.48 -6.43 -21.82
CA ILE A 95 -24.07 -6.21 -21.47
C ILE A 95 -23.89 -4.86 -20.78
N GLN A 96 -24.47 -3.78 -21.32
CA GLN A 96 -24.42 -2.44 -20.72
C GLN A 96 -25.08 -2.39 -19.34
N ASN A 97 -26.19 -3.10 -19.14
CA ASN A 97 -26.83 -3.18 -17.83
C ASN A 97 -25.96 -3.93 -16.82
N LEU A 98 -25.31 -5.03 -17.23
CA LEU A 98 -24.37 -5.76 -16.38
C LEU A 98 -23.16 -4.89 -16.01
N GLU A 99 -22.57 -4.20 -16.97
CA GLU A 99 -21.46 -3.26 -16.74
C GLU A 99 -21.85 -2.16 -15.76
N LYS A 100 -23.06 -1.59 -15.91
CA LYS A 100 -23.59 -0.58 -14.99
C LYS A 100 -23.71 -1.13 -13.57
N ASN A 101 -24.29 -2.31 -13.41
CA ASN A 101 -24.48 -2.93 -12.10
C ASN A 101 -23.14 -3.25 -11.42
N ILE A 102 -22.18 -3.80 -12.17
CA ILE A 102 -20.82 -4.07 -11.68
C ILE A 102 -20.13 -2.78 -11.24
N ASN A 103 -20.25 -1.71 -12.02
CA ASN A 103 -19.67 -0.42 -11.68
C ASN A 103 -20.28 0.17 -10.41
N VAL A 104 -21.60 0.07 -10.22
CA VAL A 104 -22.28 0.53 -8.99
C VAL A 104 -21.76 -0.24 -7.78
N GLU A 105 -21.69 -1.57 -7.86
CA GLU A 105 -21.21 -2.41 -6.76
C GLU A 105 -19.74 -2.12 -6.42
N PHE A 106 -18.92 -1.90 -7.44
CA PHE A 106 -17.51 -1.54 -7.28
C PHE A 106 -17.32 -0.17 -6.61
N GLN A 107 -18.13 0.84 -6.96
CA GLN A 107 -18.08 2.14 -6.27
C GLN A 107 -18.53 2.03 -4.82
N ASN A 108 -19.59 1.25 -4.54
CA ASN A 108 -20.04 0.99 -3.17
C ASN A 108 -18.94 0.33 -2.33
N LEU A 109 -18.23 -0.66 -2.89
CA LEU A 109 -17.08 -1.29 -2.24
C LEU A 109 -15.94 -0.28 -1.96
N LYS A 110 -15.62 0.58 -2.92
CA LYS A 110 -14.62 1.65 -2.73
C LYS A 110 -14.98 2.61 -1.61
N ASP A 111 -16.25 3.02 -1.52
CA ASP A 111 -16.71 3.94 -0.47
C ASP A 111 -16.69 3.28 0.91
N ARG A 112 -17.07 2.00 1.00
CA ARG A 112 -16.93 1.20 2.23
C ARG A 112 -15.48 1.08 2.65
N LEU A 113 -14.55 0.85 1.72
CA LEU A 113 -13.12 0.78 1.99
C LEU A 113 -12.61 2.10 2.58
N LYS A 114 -12.92 3.24 1.93
CA LYS A 114 -12.55 4.57 2.45
C LYS A 114 -13.06 4.82 3.86
N LYS A 115 -14.29 4.38 4.16
CA LYS A 115 -14.87 4.51 5.51
C LYS A 115 -14.13 3.66 6.55
N ILE A 116 -13.72 2.44 6.19
CA ILE A 116 -12.91 1.57 7.05
C ILE A 116 -11.53 2.19 7.29
N GLU A 117 -10.87 2.70 6.25
CA GLU A 117 -9.59 3.40 6.37
C GLU A 117 -9.71 4.64 7.27
N GLY A 118 -10.79 5.42 7.13
CA GLY A 118 -11.10 6.56 8.01
C GLY A 118 -11.21 6.14 9.48
N ARG A 119 -11.99 5.10 9.78
CA ARG A 119 -12.12 4.57 11.16
C ARG A 119 -10.79 4.03 11.69
N PHE A 120 -10.02 3.34 10.86
CA PHE A 120 -8.70 2.84 11.25
C PHE A 120 -7.69 3.99 11.51
N ASN A 121 -7.82 5.11 10.79
CA ASN A 121 -7.08 6.34 11.04
C ASN A 121 -7.46 7.00 12.37
N GLU A 122 -8.74 6.95 12.78
CA GLU A 122 -9.18 7.42 14.09
C GLU A 122 -8.69 6.54 15.25
N ILE A 123 -8.59 5.22 15.01
CA ILE A 123 -8.14 4.24 16.01
C ILE A 123 -6.63 4.29 16.21
N THR A 124 -5.84 4.46 15.15
CA THR A 124 -4.37 4.42 15.26
C THR A 124 -3.84 5.74 15.80
N ARG A 125 -3.18 5.68 16.95
CA ARG A 125 -2.63 6.85 17.64
C ARG A 125 -1.29 7.30 17.03
N LYS A 126 -0.97 8.58 17.18
CA LYS A 126 0.23 9.20 16.59
C LYS A 126 1.54 8.83 17.30
N SER A 127 1.47 8.44 18.57
CA SER A 127 2.62 8.18 19.43
C SER A 127 2.23 7.29 20.61
N CYS A 128 3.22 6.73 21.29
CA CYS A 128 3.03 5.97 22.52
C CYS A 128 2.35 6.79 23.60
N LYS A 129 2.61 8.11 23.67
CA LYS A 129 1.93 9.01 24.63
C LYS A 129 0.43 9.07 24.39
N ALA A 130 0.02 9.14 23.12
CA ALA A 130 -1.40 9.14 22.74
C ALA A 130 -2.06 7.75 22.96
N ILE A 131 -1.28 6.66 22.89
CA ILE A 131 -1.75 5.32 23.26
C ILE A 131 -2.00 5.25 24.76
N LEU A 132 -1.02 5.62 25.59
CA LEU A 132 -1.12 5.57 27.05
C LEU A 132 -2.23 6.51 27.57
N ALA A 133 -2.44 7.66 26.94
CA ALA A 133 -3.55 8.55 27.27
C ALA A 133 -4.92 7.94 26.97
N ALA A 134 -5.02 7.08 25.95
CA ALA A 134 -6.25 6.40 25.58
C ALA A 134 -6.49 5.10 26.37
N ASN A 135 -5.43 4.46 26.85
CA ASN A 135 -5.47 3.29 27.71
C ASN A 135 -4.38 3.41 28.78
N THR A 136 -4.77 3.83 29.98
CA THR A 136 -3.85 4.06 31.12
C THR A 136 -3.23 2.78 31.66
N PHE A 137 -3.74 1.60 31.25
CA PHE A 137 -3.17 0.28 31.59
C PHE A 137 -2.29 -0.29 30.48
N ALA A 138 -1.96 0.49 29.44
CA ALA A 138 -1.06 0.05 28.39
C ALA A 138 0.32 -0.25 28.99
N ILE A 139 0.83 -1.46 28.74
CA ILE A 139 2.16 -1.91 29.19
C ILE A 139 3.22 -1.65 28.11
N SER A 140 4.50 -1.63 28.50
CA SER A 140 5.61 -1.49 27.55
C SER A 140 5.62 -2.62 26.51
N GLY A 141 5.94 -2.31 25.26
CA GLY A 141 5.88 -3.30 24.18
C GLY A 141 5.83 -2.70 22.78
N ILE A 142 5.59 -3.54 21.77
CA ILE A 142 5.51 -3.11 20.37
C ILE A 142 4.09 -2.63 20.06
N TYR A 143 3.97 -1.41 19.54
CA TYR A 143 2.69 -0.83 19.11
C TYR A 143 2.78 -0.30 17.69
N SER A 144 1.65 -0.33 16.98
CA SER A 144 1.48 0.35 15.71
C SER A 144 1.10 1.81 15.95
N ILE A 145 1.86 2.74 15.37
CA ILE A 145 1.58 4.18 15.42
C ILE A 145 1.42 4.75 14.01
N ARG A 146 0.68 5.86 13.91
CA ARG A 146 0.51 6.62 12.67
C ARG A 146 0.76 8.12 12.92
N PRO A 147 2.02 8.58 12.91
CA PRO A 147 2.33 9.99 13.15
C PRO A 147 1.82 10.93 12.04
N ALA A 148 1.71 10.44 10.81
CA ALA A 148 1.25 11.20 9.65
C ALA A 148 0.36 10.34 8.73
N ALA A 149 -0.44 10.99 7.87
CA ALA A 149 -1.32 10.31 6.92
C ALA A 149 -0.53 9.31 6.05
N GLY A 150 -1.02 8.07 5.95
CA GLY A 150 -0.36 7.00 5.20
C GLY A 150 0.95 6.47 5.80
N LYS A 151 1.39 6.95 6.97
CA LYS A 151 2.64 6.50 7.63
C LYS A 151 2.35 5.64 8.85
N LEU A 152 1.93 4.40 8.61
CA LEU A 152 1.70 3.38 9.64
C LEU A 152 2.95 2.51 9.78
N PHE A 153 3.47 2.38 11.00
CA PHE A 153 4.59 1.49 11.31
C PHE A 153 4.60 1.10 12.79
N GLN A 154 5.39 0.09 13.13
CA GLN A 154 5.56 -0.39 14.51
C GLN A 154 6.74 0.30 15.19
N VAL A 155 6.61 0.49 16.49
CA VAL A 155 7.63 1.07 17.39
C VAL A 155 7.60 0.34 18.73
N TYR A 156 8.71 0.38 19.45
CA TYR A 156 8.68 0.09 20.89
C TYR A 156 8.14 1.29 21.68
N CYS A 157 7.18 1.03 22.56
CA CYS A 157 6.68 1.98 23.54
C CYS A 157 7.16 1.62 24.94
N ASP A 158 7.81 2.56 25.62
CA ASP A 158 8.05 2.48 27.06
C ASP A 158 6.90 3.21 27.78
N MET A 159 6.06 2.42 28.45
CA MET A 159 4.86 2.89 29.15
C MET A 159 5.09 3.10 30.65
N GLU A 160 6.31 2.95 31.15
CA GLU A 160 6.62 2.94 32.58
C GLU A 160 7.59 4.05 32.99
N THR A 161 8.70 4.21 32.26
CA THR A 161 9.77 5.14 32.65
C THR A 161 9.25 6.57 32.71
N HIS A 162 9.46 7.25 33.84
CA HIS A 162 9.11 8.67 34.02
C HIS A 162 7.65 9.00 33.59
N GLY A 163 6.70 8.15 34.00
CA GLY A 163 5.27 8.31 33.70
C GLY A 163 4.84 7.85 32.30
N GLY A 164 5.75 7.20 31.56
CA GLY A 164 5.44 6.44 30.36
C GLY A 164 4.97 7.24 29.14
N GLY A 165 4.67 6.49 28.09
CA GLY A 165 4.22 7.00 26.79
C GLY A 165 5.37 7.45 25.90
N TRP A 166 6.56 6.89 26.12
CA TRP A 166 7.74 7.20 25.32
C TRP A 166 7.76 6.33 24.06
N THR A 167 7.88 6.97 22.92
CA THR A 167 8.08 6.30 21.63
C THR A 167 9.57 6.15 21.37
N LEU A 168 10.06 4.91 21.24
CA LEU A 168 11.45 4.68 20.86
C LEU A 168 11.65 5.06 19.38
N VAL A 169 12.33 6.17 19.16
CA VAL A 169 12.59 6.70 17.81
C VAL A 169 14.02 6.47 17.32
N TYR A 170 14.94 6.14 18.22
CA TYR A 170 16.35 5.94 17.89
C TYR A 170 17.05 5.03 18.90
N SER A 171 17.78 4.04 18.40
CA SER A 171 18.74 3.23 19.15
C SER A 171 20.01 3.06 18.31
N TYR A 172 21.17 3.21 18.96
CA TYR A 172 22.48 3.23 18.32
C TYR A 172 23.54 2.57 19.19
N THR A 173 24.65 2.21 18.56
CA THR A 173 25.89 1.81 19.20
C THR A 173 27.04 2.68 18.69
N PHE A 174 28.27 2.29 19.00
CA PHE A 174 29.49 3.00 18.64
C PHE A 174 30.34 2.17 17.67
N THR A 175 30.95 2.81 16.68
CA THR A 175 31.88 2.14 15.75
C THR A 175 33.15 1.67 16.46
N ASN A 176 33.59 2.36 17.52
CA ASN A 176 34.74 1.98 18.33
C ASN A 176 34.44 2.14 19.83
N TYR A 177 33.66 1.18 20.36
CA TYR A 177 33.25 1.16 21.77
C TYR A 177 34.44 1.09 22.75
N ASN A 178 35.58 0.56 22.32
CA ASN A 178 36.77 0.41 23.16
C ASN A 178 37.58 1.70 23.29
N SER A 179 37.34 2.71 22.45
CA SER A 179 38.11 3.95 22.45
C SER A 179 37.24 5.17 22.12
N PHE A 180 36.61 5.73 23.17
CA PHE A 180 35.67 6.84 23.03
C PHE A 180 36.28 8.15 22.52
N THR A 181 37.58 8.36 22.71
CA THR A 181 38.30 9.55 22.26
C THR A 181 39.01 9.38 20.92
N SER A 182 38.80 8.25 20.24
CA SER A 182 39.39 8.00 18.92
C SER A 182 38.56 8.68 17.83
N GLY A 183 39.22 9.35 16.88
CA GLY A 183 38.58 9.89 15.68
C GLY A 183 37.83 8.85 14.83
N SER A 184 38.14 7.56 15.01
CA SER A 184 37.45 6.44 14.37
C SER A 184 36.08 6.10 15.00
N ASN A 185 35.77 6.68 16.15
CA ASN A 185 34.54 6.42 16.87
C ASN A 185 33.41 7.34 16.39
N ALA A 186 32.21 6.78 16.23
CA ALA A 186 31.00 7.47 15.81
C ALA A 186 29.76 6.72 16.32
N VAL A 187 28.63 7.41 16.47
CA VAL A 187 27.34 6.74 16.67
C VAL A 187 26.92 6.02 15.38
N THR A 188 26.41 4.79 15.48
CA THR A 188 25.98 4.01 14.32
C THR A 188 24.82 3.06 14.66
N PRO A 189 23.79 2.93 13.79
CA PRO A 189 23.53 3.79 12.64
C PRO A 189 23.11 5.19 13.09
N ARG A 190 23.10 6.17 12.17
CA ARG A 190 22.54 7.50 12.42
C ARG A 190 21.14 7.65 11.82
N PRO A 191 20.27 8.49 12.37
CA PRO A 191 19.04 8.91 11.69
C PRO A 191 19.35 9.70 10.42
N ASN A 192 18.36 9.83 9.54
CA ASN A 192 18.43 10.65 8.33
C ASN A 192 18.34 12.18 8.60
N TRP A 193 18.73 12.64 9.80
CA TRP A 193 18.81 14.06 10.11
C TRP A 193 19.92 14.77 9.31
N PRO A 194 19.88 16.10 9.18
CA PRO A 194 20.89 16.84 8.43
C PRO A 194 22.26 16.87 9.15
N ALA A 195 23.14 15.93 8.81
CA ALA A 195 24.55 15.84 9.22
C ALA A 195 25.40 15.52 7.99
N TRP A 196 25.82 16.56 7.26
CA TRP A 196 26.38 16.44 5.91
C TRP A 196 27.85 16.00 5.88
N ARG A 197 28.56 16.01 7.01
CA ARG A 197 29.90 15.42 7.14
C ARG A 197 29.90 14.04 7.82
N ALA A 198 28.74 13.53 8.22
CA ALA A 198 28.65 12.20 8.81
C ALA A 198 28.76 11.11 7.72
N ASN A 199 29.63 10.12 7.96
CA ASN A 199 29.97 9.06 7.02
C ASN A 199 29.44 7.67 7.45
N VAL A 200 28.85 7.55 8.64
CA VAL A 200 28.20 6.30 9.10
C VAL A 200 26.86 6.04 8.40
N PRO A 201 26.42 4.75 8.33
CA PRO A 201 25.16 4.36 7.71
C PRO A 201 23.93 5.08 8.28
N ILE A 202 23.00 5.43 7.40
CA ILE A 202 21.71 6.02 7.76
C ILE A 202 20.68 4.90 7.98
N SER A 203 19.86 5.02 9.02
CA SER A 203 18.68 4.19 9.23
C SER A 203 17.40 5.03 9.21
N THR A 204 16.36 4.46 8.59
CA THR A 204 14.95 4.91 8.68
C THR A 204 14.03 3.76 9.11
N THR A 205 14.62 2.67 9.60
CA THR A 205 13.92 1.50 10.15
C THR A 205 13.70 1.70 11.66
N PRO A 206 12.44 1.75 12.14
CA PRO A 206 12.13 1.90 13.55
C PRO A 206 12.74 0.77 14.41
N PRO A 207 13.40 1.10 15.54
CA PRO A 207 13.81 0.09 16.52
C PRO A 207 12.57 -0.47 17.26
N LEU A 208 12.51 -1.80 17.39
CA LEU A 208 11.41 -2.54 18.05
C LEU A 208 11.74 -3.00 19.48
N SER A 209 12.96 -2.74 19.93
CA SER A 209 13.45 -2.88 21.30
C SER A 209 14.63 -1.92 21.54
N GLU A 210 15.01 -1.68 22.79
CA GLU A 210 16.18 -0.86 23.12
C GLU A 210 17.49 -1.45 22.56
N SER A 211 17.56 -2.77 22.41
CA SER A 211 18.70 -3.49 21.83
C SER A 211 18.71 -3.56 20.30
N SER A 212 17.58 -3.29 19.64
CA SER A 212 17.52 -3.25 18.18
C SER A 212 17.97 -1.89 17.68
N LEU A 213 19.05 -1.85 16.91
CA LEU A 213 19.59 -0.61 16.36
C LEU A 213 18.74 -0.12 15.18
N GLY A 214 18.57 1.20 15.08
CA GLY A 214 17.78 1.80 14.01
C GLY A 214 17.19 3.15 14.41
N ALA A 215 16.56 3.81 13.45
CA ALA A 215 15.90 5.08 13.68
C ALA A 215 14.60 5.17 12.89
N VAL A 216 13.56 5.73 13.50
CA VAL A 216 12.38 6.19 12.76
C VAL A 216 12.82 7.32 11.83
N ASP A 217 12.23 7.42 10.64
CA ASP A 217 12.43 8.58 9.74
C ASP A 217 12.28 9.89 10.51
N TRP A 218 13.38 10.66 10.58
CA TRP A 218 13.51 11.89 11.36
C TRP A 218 12.44 12.93 10.99
N ASN A 219 12.00 12.93 9.73
CA ASN A 219 10.94 13.84 9.26
C ASN A 219 9.60 13.63 9.98
N LEU A 220 9.39 12.44 10.58
CA LEU A 220 8.19 12.09 11.33
C LEU A 220 8.30 12.46 12.81
N TRP A 221 9.50 12.71 13.35
CA TRP A 221 9.70 12.91 14.79
C TRP A 221 8.89 14.10 15.32
N LYS A 222 8.81 15.19 14.56
CA LYS A 222 7.99 16.37 14.91
C LYS A 222 6.49 16.05 15.09
N ASN A 223 6.01 14.99 14.46
CA ASN A 223 4.62 14.53 14.56
C ASN A 223 4.42 13.53 15.71
N ILE A 224 5.49 12.94 16.23
CA ILE A 224 5.47 11.99 17.35
C ILE A 224 5.49 12.76 18.67
N GLY A 225 6.40 13.72 18.83
CA GLY A 225 6.56 14.49 20.05
C GLY A 225 7.72 15.48 19.98
N LYS A 226 7.74 16.43 20.92
CA LYS A 226 8.82 17.44 21.05
C LYS A 226 9.71 17.25 22.28
N VAL A 227 9.22 16.54 23.29
CA VAL A 227 9.97 16.19 24.50
C VAL A 227 10.87 15.00 24.18
N LEU A 228 12.14 15.09 24.57
CA LEU A 228 13.15 14.06 24.34
C LEU A 228 13.48 13.36 25.65
N MET A 229 13.62 12.04 25.61
CA MET A 229 14.32 11.27 26.64
C MET A 229 15.53 10.60 26.00
N VAL A 230 16.67 10.63 26.68
CA VAL A 230 17.86 9.86 26.28
C VAL A 230 18.15 8.86 27.39
N LYS A 231 18.13 7.58 27.04
CA LYS A 231 18.63 6.49 27.88
C LYS A 231 20.00 6.08 27.39
N SER A 232 20.90 5.81 28.31
CA SER A 232 22.25 5.34 28.02
C SER A 232 22.71 4.39 29.12
N ASN A 233 23.61 3.49 28.77
CA ASN A 233 24.27 2.56 29.69
C ASN A 233 25.65 3.08 30.14
N ILE A 234 26.15 4.16 29.53
CA ILE A 234 27.46 4.78 29.82
C ILE A 234 27.33 6.23 30.29
N ASN A 235 26.12 6.79 30.21
CA ASN A 235 25.79 8.15 30.59
C ASN A 235 24.40 8.19 31.24
N ASP A 236 24.12 9.26 31.98
CA ASP A 236 22.90 9.41 32.78
C ASP A 236 21.65 9.57 31.93
N TRP A 237 20.52 9.11 32.44
CA TRP A 237 19.26 9.30 31.71
C TRP A 237 18.75 10.72 31.92
N ILE A 238 18.39 11.36 30.82
CA ILE A 238 17.89 12.73 30.82
C ILE A 238 16.54 12.82 30.13
N VAL A 239 15.69 13.73 30.63
CA VAL A 239 14.48 14.18 29.95
C VAL A 239 14.61 15.67 29.68
N CYS A 240 14.39 16.08 28.44
CA CYS A 240 14.52 17.45 28.00
C CYS A 240 13.23 17.96 27.35
N GLN A 241 12.73 19.07 27.88
CA GLN A 241 11.63 19.82 27.30
C GLN A 241 12.19 20.96 26.41
N PRO A 242 11.57 21.24 25.26
CA PRO A 242 11.95 22.38 24.43
C PRO A 242 11.80 23.71 25.19
N ASN A 243 12.83 24.55 25.14
CA ASN A 243 12.78 25.95 25.62
C ASN A 243 13.38 26.87 24.55
N GLY A 244 12.77 26.84 23.36
CA GLY A 244 13.30 27.41 22.13
C GLY A 244 14.14 26.41 21.32
N GLY A 245 14.98 25.61 21.99
CA GLY A 245 15.81 24.57 21.37
C GLY A 245 15.03 23.29 21.09
N SER A 246 15.34 22.60 19.98
CA SER A 246 14.62 21.40 19.57
C SER A 246 15.44 20.47 18.67
N LEU A 247 15.44 19.18 19.03
CA LEU A 247 16.06 18.11 18.23
C LEU A 247 15.20 17.75 17.00
N VAL A 248 13.88 17.84 17.12
CA VAL A 248 12.96 17.39 16.06
C VAL A 248 12.71 18.44 14.98
N THR A 249 13.10 19.69 15.23
CA THR A 249 12.98 20.80 14.25
C THR A 249 14.33 21.44 13.91
N LYS A 250 15.44 20.85 14.37
CA LYS A 250 16.79 21.37 14.15
C LYS A 250 16.95 22.84 14.60
N THR A 251 16.45 23.16 15.79
CA THR A 251 16.46 24.55 16.32
C THR A 251 17.51 24.67 17.41
N ARG A 252 18.50 25.54 17.21
CA ARG A 252 19.52 25.86 18.21
C ARG A 252 18.96 26.86 19.22
N ALA A 253 18.86 26.45 20.47
CA ALA A 253 18.49 27.31 21.60
C ALA A 253 18.53 26.50 22.91
N SER A 254 18.10 27.12 24.00
CA SER A 254 17.99 26.50 25.32
C SER A 254 16.99 25.35 25.36
N MET A 255 17.16 24.47 26.32
CA MET A 255 16.25 23.38 26.66
C MET A 255 16.23 23.20 28.18
N SER A 256 15.07 22.78 28.68
CA SER A 256 14.89 22.50 30.10
C SER A 256 15.07 21.00 30.30
N CYS A 257 16.27 20.59 30.72
CA CYS A 257 16.57 19.18 30.96
C CYS A 257 16.70 18.85 32.44
N GLN A 258 16.32 17.62 32.77
CA GLN A 258 16.44 17.03 34.09
C GLN A 258 17.15 15.67 33.97
N ASN A 259 18.07 15.41 34.90
CA ASN A 259 18.59 14.07 35.14
C ASN A 259 17.53 13.24 35.86
N ILE A 260 17.11 12.14 35.24
CA ILE A 260 16.06 11.26 35.77
C ILE A 260 16.63 9.95 36.32
N LYS A 261 17.90 9.64 36.04
CA LYS A 261 18.61 8.47 36.58
C LYS A 261 20.12 8.65 36.41
N ASN A 262 20.88 8.59 37.51
CA ASN A 262 22.33 8.50 37.44
C ASN A 262 22.72 7.06 37.05
N VAL A 263 23.41 6.91 35.94
CA VAL A 263 23.96 5.63 35.44
C VAL A 263 25.47 5.65 35.56
N ALA A 264 26.09 6.79 35.26
CA ALA A 264 27.50 7.00 35.50
C ALA A 264 27.72 7.43 36.96
N THR A 265 28.90 7.12 37.51
CA THR A 265 29.27 7.48 38.89
C THR A 265 30.02 8.79 38.99
N ALA A 266 30.41 9.40 37.86
CA ALA A 266 31.33 10.54 37.83
C ALA A 266 30.69 11.87 38.28
N CYS A 267 29.40 12.07 38.00
CA CYS A 267 28.62 13.24 38.41
C CYS A 267 27.21 12.80 38.78
N SER A 268 26.48 13.66 39.51
CA SER A 268 25.10 13.36 39.91
C SER A 268 24.21 14.57 39.68
N GLY A 269 23.02 14.32 39.11
CA GLY A 269 21.95 15.32 39.01
C GLY A 269 22.20 16.46 38.01
N VAL A 270 23.22 16.34 37.15
CA VAL A 270 23.53 17.34 36.13
C VAL A 270 22.85 17.00 34.80
N ALA A 271 22.51 18.02 34.03
CA ALA A 271 21.83 17.88 32.74
C ALA A 271 22.25 19.00 31.76
N PRO A 272 22.17 18.75 30.44
CA PRO A 272 22.44 19.77 29.44
C PRO A 272 21.40 20.90 29.49
N LYS A 273 21.76 22.07 28.95
CA LYS A 273 20.92 23.27 28.93
C LYS A 273 20.65 23.80 27.54
N ILE A 274 21.42 23.39 26.53
CA ILE A 274 21.39 23.90 25.17
C ILE A 274 21.47 22.73 24.20
N ILE A 275 20.70 22.81 23.13
CA ILE A 275 20.90 21.99 21.94
C ILE A 275 21.43 22.85 20.80
N TYR A 276 22.43 22.33 20.09
CA TYR A 276 22.90 22.88 18.83
C TYR A 276 23.27 21.76 17.86
N TRP A 277 23.62 22.14 16.63
CA TRP A 277 23.87 21.19 15.54
C TRP A 277 25.24 21.44 14.94
N SER A 278 26.08 20.42 14.98
CA SER A 278 27.34 20.33 14.25
C SER A 278 27.09 19.83 12.83
N TYR A 279 28.13 19.88 11.99
CA TYR A 279 28.10 19.27 10.66
C TYR A 279 28.06 17.74 10.69
N TYR A 280 28.41 17.15 11.83
CA TYR A 280 28.49 15.70 12.03
C TYR A 280 27.31 15.13 12.85
N GLY A 281 26.54 15.99 13.53
CA GLY A 281 25.37 15.56 14.31
C GLY A 281 24.91 16.58 15.36
N PRO A 282 23.79 16.31 16.05
CA PRO A 282 23.29 17.14 17.14
C PRO A 282 24.15 17.02 18.41
N VAL A 283 24.19 18.10 19.19
CA VAL A 283 24.88 18.18 20.48
C VAL A 283 23.93 18.69 21.55
N LEU A 284 23.85 17.97 22.67
CA LEU A 284 23.26 18.43 23.93
C LEU A 284 24.39 18.86 24.85
N SER A 285 24.37 20.13 25.26
CA SER A 285 25.49 20.78 25.94
C SER A 285 25.05 21.61 27.13
N GLY A 286 25.97 21.83 28.06
CA GLY A 286 25.90 22.85 29.11
C GLY A 286 27.17 23.71 29.02
N PRO A 287 28.09 23.62 29.99
CA PRO A 287 29.45 24.16 29.85
C PRO A 287 30.23 23.48 28.71
N SER A 288 30.11 22.15 28.62
CA SER A 288 30.59 21.35 27.48
C SER A 288 29.53 20.33 27.02
N ALA A 289 29.87 19.46 26.08
CA ALA A 289 28.98 18.44 25.52
C ALA A 289 28.67 17.33 26.56
N PHE A 290 27.39 17.10 26.81
CA PHE A 290 26.91 15.92 27.54
C PHE A 290 26.68 14.76 26.58
N TYR A 291 26.03 15.08 25.46
CA TYR A 291 25.81 14.16 24.35
C TYR A 291 26.22 14.83 23.06
N TYR A 292 27.12 14.22 22.32
CA TYR A 292 27.42 14.56 20.95
C TYR A 292 27.22 13.32 20.08
N PHE A 293 26.17 13.35 19.27
CA PHE A 293 25.81 12.26 18.37
C PHE A 293 26.60 12.38 17.06
N ASP A 294 27.93 12.30 17.15
CA ASP A 294 28.84 12.40 16.00
C ASP A 294 28.74 11.16 15.12
N GLY A 295 28.40 11.33 13.84
CA GLY A 295 28.32 10.26 12.86
C GLY A 295 29.51 10.20 11.88
N ASN A 296 30.68 10.76 12.22
CA ASN A 296 31.89 10.73 11.38
C ASN A 296 33.03 9.96 12.05
N THR A 297 33.73 9.15 11.27
CA THR A 297 34.83 8.29 11.75
C THR A 297 36.23 8.79 11.34
N ASP A 298 36.37 10.05 10.93
CA ASP A 298 37.61 10.56 10.33
C ASP A 298 38.30 11.64 11.17
N THR A 299 37.56 12.40 11.99
CA THR A 299 38.08 13.65 12.57
C THR A 299 37.74 13.86 14.04
N ASN A 300 36.48 13.66 14.41
CA ASN A 300 35.95 13.90 15.76
C ASN A 300 35.50 12.57 16.39
N TYR A 301 34.92 12.65 17.58
CA TYR A 301 34.38 11.49 18.27
C TYR A 301 33.08 11.85 19.00
N PRO A 302 32.15 10.90 19.15
CA PRO A 302 30.95 11.11 19.92
C PRO A 302 31.30 11.33 21.38
N THR A 303 30.54 12.20 22.04
CA THR A 303 30.75 12.55 23.45
C THR A 303 29.57 12.06 24.26
N HIS A 304 29.84 11.30 25.31
CA HIS A 304 28.85 10.83 26.28
C HIS A 304 29.41 11.10 27.68
N ASP A 305 29.52 12.38 28.02
CA ASP A 305 30.09 12.84 29.30
C ASP A 305 28.96 13.13 30.29
N PRO A 306 28.83 12.36 31.39
CA PRO A 306 27.83 12.62 32.43
C PRO A 306 28.03 13.95 33.14
N CYS A 307 29.23 14.53 33.09
CA CYS A 307 29.53 15.77 33.78
C CYS A 307 29.39 17.02 32.90
N GLY A 308 29.46 16.87 31.57
CA GLY A 308 29.54 17.98 30.62
C GLY A 308 30.73 18.91 30.88
N LYS A 309 31.90 18.34 31.19
CA LYS A 309 33.12 19.05 31.58
C LYS A 309 34.29 18.84 30.62
N LYS A 310 34.21 17.86 29.72
CA LYS A 310 35.28 17.54 28.76
C LYS A 310 35.08 18.19 27.41
#